data_AF-A0A7X9B1S3-F1
#
_entry.id   AF-A0A7X9B1S3-F1
#
_cell.length_a   1.000
_cell.length_b   1.000
_cell.length_c   1.000
_cell.angle_alpha   90.00
_cell.angle_beta   90.00
_cell.angle_gamma   90.00
#
_symmetry.space_group_name_H-M   'P 1'
#
loop_
_entity.id
_entity.type
_entity.pdbx_description
1 polymer ?
#
loop_
_entity_poly.entity_id
_entity_poly.type
_entity_poly.pdbx_seq_one_letter_code
_entity_poly.pdbx_strand_id
1 'polypeptide(L)'
;PRREPFIGGGCHAVDLLRWIAGEALTVSAFANHKCLKDWPVNDCSVAIFRFANDVIGKVMVSIGCVRPYTMRSVFYGTEGTIICDNTSPDIKICSRRLMQGKLDFATLPVNIANHNVAAEINDFIRCIENDLPVATNIYEGARTVAAAMAAVESAKLGGQPVTITPIPAP
;
A
#
# COMPACT_ATOMS: atom_id res chain seq x y z
N PRO A 1 -20.05 9.68 4.06
CA PRO A 1 -19.49 8.57 4.89
C PRO A 1 -18.36 9.05 5.80
N ARG A 2 -18.23 8.47 7.01
CA ARG A 2 -17.06 8.73 7.87
C ARG A 2 -15.81 8.11 7.22
N ARG A 3 -14.69 8.83 7.23
CA ARG A 3 -13.43 8.41 6.59
C ARG A 3 -12.73 7.37 7.46
N GLU A 4 -12.84 6.10 7.10
CA GLU A 4 -12.07 5.02 7.73
C GLU A 4 -10.56 5.26 7.56
N PRO A 5 -9.71 5.03 8.58
CA PRO A 5 -8.26 5.23 8.47
C PRO A 5 -7.64 4.42 7.33
N PHE A 6 -8.23 3.28 7.00
CA PHE A 6 -7.82 2.44 5.88
C PHE A 6 -7.99 3.13 4.52
N ILE A 7 -9.06 3.91 4.33
CA ILE A 7 -9.25 4.76 3.15
C ILE A 7 -8.39 6.02 3.25
N GLY A 8 -8.19 6.52 4.47
CA GLY A 8 -7.52 7.79 4.70
C GLY A 8 -6.00 7.76 4.52
N GLY A 9 -5.30 6.98 5.33
CA GLY A 9 -3.84 6.80 5.23
C GLY A 9 -3.45 5.43 4.68
N GLY A 10 -4.31 4.43 4.81
CA GLY A 10 -4.08 3.10 4.23
C GLY A 10 -4.04 3.07 2.71
N CYS A 11 -4.65 4.06 2.04
CA CYS A 11 -4.65 4.17 0.60
C CYS A 11 -3.23 4.22 0.02
N HIS A 12 -2.26 4.83 0.70
CA HIS A 12 -0.86 4.85 0.26
C HIS A 12 -0.26 3.43 0.16
N ALA A 13 -0.53 2.58 1.16
CA ALA A 13 -0.06 1.20 1.16
C ALA A 13 -0.82 0.32 0.15
N VAL A 14 -2.12 0.54 -0.01
CA VAL A 14 -2.94 -0.15 -1.03
C VAL A 14 -2.45 0.21 -2.44
N ASP A 15 -2.21 1.49 -2.70
CA ASP A 15 -1.71 1.99 -3.98
C ASP A 15 -0.32 1.42 -4.31
N LEU A 16 0.59 1.40 -3.34
CA LEU A 16 1.91 0.79 -3.52
C LEU A 16 1.83 -0.70 -3.88
N LEU A 17 0.94 -1.46 -3.23
CA LEU A 17 0.74 -2.86 -3.58
C LEU A 17 0.16 -3.01 -5.00
N ARG A 18 -0.80 -2.16 -5.37
CA ARG A 18 -1.37 -2.16 -6.73
C ARG A 18 -0.31 -1.84 -7.78
N TRP A 19 0.54 -0.86 -7.51
CA TRP A 19 1.62 -0.47 -8.40
C TRP A 19 2.62 -1.60 -8.65
N ILE A 20 2.90 -2.42 -7.62
CA ILE A 20 3.87 -3.52 -7.71
C ILE A 20 3.24 -4.82 -8.27
N ALA A 21 2.06 -5.18 -7.79
CA ALA A 21 1.43 -6.48 -8.05
C ALA A 21 0.33 -6.44 -9.13
N GLY A 22 -0.03 -5.25 -9.62
CA GLY A 22 -1.18 -5.02 -10.49
C GLY A 22 -2.48 -4.86 -9.71
N GLU A 23 -3.61 -4.93 -10.41
CA GLU A 23 -4.92 -4.74 -9.77
C GLU A 23 -5.29 -5.91 -8.84
N ALA A 24 -5.76 -5.57 -7.64
CA ALA A 24 -6.25 -6.55 -6.70
C ALA A 24 -7.60 -7.11 -7.15
N LEU A 25 -7.77 -8.43 -7.06
CA LEU A 25 -8.97 -9.16 -7.50
C LEU A 25 -10.00 -9.30 -6.37
N THR A 26 -9.54 -9.70 -5.19
CA THR A 26 -10.39 -9.94 -4.01
C THR A 26 -9.67 -9.52 -2.74
N VAL A 27 -10.42 -9.17 -1.70
CA VAL A 27 -9.88 -8.82 -0.39
C VAL A 27 -10.68 -9.46 0.75
N SER A 28 -10.00 -9.95 1.77
CA SER A 28 -10.58 -10.31 3.07
C SER A 28 -9.94 -9.45 4.16
N ALA A 29 -10.74 -8.86 5.05
CA ALA A 29 -10.23 -7.91 6.02
C ALA A 29 -10.93 -8.02 7.38
N PHE A 30 -10.21 -7.65 8.44
CA PHE A 30 -10.73 -7.52 9.78
C PHE A 30 -10.36 -6.16 10.34
N ALA A 31 -11.24 -5.59 11.17
CA ALA A 31 -11.00 -4.34 11.85
C ALA A 31 -11.36 -4.45 13.33
N ASN A 32 -10.74 -3.60 14.15
CA ASN A 32 -11.14 -3.44 15.54
C ASN A 32 -11.07 -1.97 15.96
N HIS A 33 -11.68 -1.72 17.11
CA HIS A 33 -11.74 -0.42 17.76
C HIS A 33 -11.13 -0.54 19.15
N LYS A 34 -9.86 -0.94 19.26
CA LYS A 34 -9.24 -1.33 20.54
C LYS A 34 -8.57 -0.17 21.26
N CYS A 35 -7.83 0.68 20.56
CA CYS A 35 -6.96 1.68 21.17
C CYS A 35 -7.63 3.05 21.26
N LEU A 36 -8.34 3.49 20.21
CA LEU A 36 -8.95 4.82 20.16
C LEU A 36 -10.46 4.73 20.34
N LYS A 37 -10.91 4.38 21.55
CA LYS A 37 -12.33 4.14 21.85
C LYS A 37 -13.24 5.34 21.56
N ASP A 38 -12.73 6.56 21.72
CA ASP A 38 -13.47 7.80 21.47
C ASP A 38 -13.47 8.24 20.00
N TRP A 39 -12.72 7.54 19.14
CA TRP A 39 -12.70 7.81 17.70
C TRP A 39 -13.97 7.26 17.04
N PRO A 40 -14.54 7.93 16.01
CA PRO A 40 -15.86 7.56 15.48
C PRO A 40 -15.88 6.35 14.54
N VAL A 41 -14.73 5.72 14.29
CA VAL A 41 -14.50 4.59 13.36
C VAL A 41 -13.36 3.71 13.88
N ASN A 42 -13.23 2.48 13.36
CA ASN A 42 -12.19 1.53 13.77
C ASN A 42 -10.78 2.13 13.71
N ASP A 43 -9.96 1.89 14.74
CA ASP A 43 -8.59 2.42 14.82
C ASP A 43 -7.52 1.51 14.23
N CYS A 44 -7.85 0.24 13.98
CA CYS A 44 -6.96 -0.75 13.42
C CYS A 44 -7.69 -1.64 12.42
N SER A 45 -7.06 -1.91 11.28
CA SER A 45 -7.59 -2.78 10.23
C SER A 45 -6.46 -3.54 9.56
N VAL A 46 -6.72 -4.78 9.18
CA VAL A 46 -5.80 -5.63 8.42
C VAL A 46 -6.58 -6.21 7.25
N ALA A 47 -6.04 -6.10 6.04
CA ALA A 47 -6.61 -6.63 4.82
C ALA A 47 -5.60 -7.50 4.09
N ILE A 48 -6.06 -8.63 3.55
CA ILE A 48 -5.31 -9.56 2.72
C ILE A 48 -5.94 -9.53 1.33
N PHE A 49 -5.14 -9.16 0.34
CA PHE A 49 -5.52 -9.02 -1.06
C PHE A 49 -4.99 -10.20 -1.88
N ARG A 50 -5.78 -10.65 -2.84
CA ARG A 50 -5.33 -11.55 -3.92
C ARG A 50 -5.18 -10.74 -5.19
N PHE A 51 -4.10 -10.97 -5.92
CA PHE A 51 -3.79 -10.37 -7.22
C PHE A 51 -3.72 -11.47 -8.28
N ALA A 52 -3.49 -11.10 -9.53
CA ALA A 52 -3.15 -12.06 -10.58
C ALA A 52 -1.82 -12.80 -10.26
N ASN A 53 -1.57 -13.91 -10.95
CA ASN A 53 -0.34 -14.70 -10.84
C ASN A 53 -0.03 -15.20 -9.41
N ASP A 54 -1.07 -15.56 -8.66
CA ASP A 54 -0.99 -16.09 -7.29
C ASP A 54 -0.26 -15.19 -6.28
N VAL A 55 -0.19 -13.88 -6.57
CA VAL A 55 0.37 -12.91 -5.64
C VAL A 55 -0.64 -12.59 -4.53
N ILE A 56 -0.14 -12.56 -3.29
CA ILE A 56 -0.92 -12.21 -2.10
C ILE A 56 -0.27 -11.01 -1.44
N GLY A 57 -1.07 -9.98 -1.16
CA GLY A 57 -0.62 -8.77 -0.47
C GLY A 57 -1.33 -8.59 0.86
N LYS A 58 -0.70 -7.85 1.78
CA LYS A 58 -1.30 -7.52 3.07
C LYS A 58 -1.08 -6.04 3.38
N VAL A 59 -2.13 -5.37 3.80
CA VAL A 59 -2.06 -4.01 4.35
C VAL A 59 -2.61 -4.02 5.76
N MET A 60 -1.84 -3.52 6.72
CA MET A 60 -2.31 -3.22 8.06
C MET A 60 -2.23 -1.71 8.27
N VAL A 61 -3.30 -1.14 8.80
CA VAL A 61 -3.37 0.27 9.16
C VAL A 61 -3.77 0.33 10.62
N SER A 62 -3.00 1.05 11.43
CA SER A 62 -3.39 1.38 12.80
C SER A 62 -3.02 2.82 13.11
N ILE A 63 -4.02 3.58 13.56
CA ILE A 63 -3.85 4.94 14.06
C ILE A 63 -3.80 4.99 15.59
N GLY A 64 -4.17 3.89 16.26
CA GLY A 64 -4.12 3.77 17.72
C GLY A 64 -2.89 3.02 18.26
N CYS A 65 -2.01 2.51 17.39
CA CYS A 65 -0.81 1.79 17.83
C CYS A 65 0.21 2.76 18.45
N VAL A 66 0.72 2.42 19.64
CA VAL A 66 1.76 3.21 20.33
C VAL A 66 3.13 2.87 19.73
N ARG A 67 3.48 3.52 18.62
CA ARG A 67 4.80 3.42 17.98
C ARG A 67 5.07 4.61 17.04
N PRO A 68 6.34 4.88 16.67
CA PRO A 68 6.66 5.85 15.63
C PRO A 68 6.00 5.52 14.29
N TYR A 69 5.72 6.52 13.47
CA TYR A 69 5.13 6.33 12.13
C TYR A 69 5.96 5.38 11.27
N THR A 70 5.30 4.50 10.52
CA THR A 70 5.97 3.67 9.51
C THR A 70 4.97 3.23 8.44
N MET A 71 5.49 3.06 7.23
CA MET A 71 4.89 2.30 6.16
C MET A 71 5.85 1.14 5.82
N ARG A 72 6.00 0.22 6.78
CA ARG A 72 6.91 -0.91 6.68
C ARG A 72 6.47 -1.80 5.53
N SER A 73 7.38 -1.98 4.59
CA SER A 73 7.13 -2.65 3.33
C SER A 73 8.06 -3.85 3.22
N VAL A 74 7.48 -5.00 2.90
CA VAL A 74 8.21 -6.26 2.78
C VAL A 74 7.74 -6.95 1.52
N PHE A 75 8.65 -7.13 0.57
CA PHE A 75 8.36 -7.71 -0.73
C PHE A 75 9.12 -9.01 -0.87
N TYR A 76 8.41 -10.12 -1.02
CA TYR A 76 8.97 -11.45 -1.24
C TYR A 76 8.73 -11.84 -2.69
N GLY A 77 9.80 -12.20 -3.39
CA GLY A 77 9.74 -12.69 -4.76
C GLY A 77 10.48 -14.02 -4.91
N THR A 78 10.36 -14.62 -6.09
CA THR A 78 11.05 -15.87 -6.42
C THR A 78 12.57 -15.72 -6.47
N GLU A 79 13.10 -14.52 -6.66
CA GLU A 79 14.56 -14.27 -6.76
C GLU A 79 15.17 -13.48 -5.60
N GLY A 80 14.35 -13.08 -4.61
CA GLY A 80 14.85 -12.28 -3.50
C GLY A 80 13.76 -11.63 -2.66
N THR A 81 14.23 -10.83 -1.69
CA THR A 81 13.40 -10.12 -0.72
C THR A 81 13.90 -8.69 -0.56
N ILE A 82 12.97 -7.74 -0.51
CA ILE A 82 13.24 -6.34 -0.15
C ILE A 82 12.52 -6.02 1.16
N ILE A 83 13.22 -5.43 2.13
CA ILE A 83 12.66 -4.93 3.38
C ILE A 83 13.04 -3.46 3.51
N CYS A 84 12.03 -2.60 3.64
CA CYS A 84 12.23 -1.17 3.82
C CYS A 84 11.08 -0.55 4.62
N ASP A 85 11.23 0.74 4.91
CA ASP A 85 10.12 1.60 5.29
C ASP A 85 10.39 3.01 4.75
N ASN A 86 9.48 3.94 5.04
CA ASN A 86 9.52 5.30 4.53
C ASN A 86 10.38 6.26 5.38
N THR A 87 11.06 5.78 6.42
CA THR A 87 11.78 6.61 7.40
C THR A 87 13.22 6.17 7.62
N SER A 88 13.57 4.93 7.31
CA SER A 88 14.93 4.41 7.43
C SER A 88 15.84 4.90 6.29
N PRO A 89 17.13 5.19 6.58
CA PRO A 89 18.12 5.59 5.58
C PRO A 89 18.71 4.39 4.81
N ASP A 90 18.09 3.21 4.91
CA ASP A 90 18.57 2.00 4.30
C ASP A 90 17.44 1.03 3.92
N ILE A 91 17.73 0.20 2.92
CA ILE A 91 16.90 -0.90 2.46
C ILE A 91 17.69 -2.20 2.66
N LYS A 92 17.02 -3.26 3.13
CA LYS A 92 17.61 -4.60 3.14
C LYS A 92 17.23 -5.34 1.87
N ILE A 93 18.22 -5.94 1.22
CA ILE A 93 18.05 -6.72 0.00
C ILE A 93 18.67 -8.09 0.19
N CYS A 94 17.87 -9.14 -0.02
CA CYS A 94 18.33 -10.51 -0.20
C CYS A 94 18.11 -10.87 -1.68
N SER A 95 19.11 -11.42 -2.38
CA SER A 95 18.96 -11.76 -3.80
C SER A 95 19.78 -12.98 -4.17
N ARG A 96 19.14 -13.98 -4.80
CA ARG A 96 19.83 -15.17 -5.32
C ARG A 96 20.85 -14.82 -6.42
N ARG A 97 20.59 -13.74 -7.17
CA ARG A 97 21.47 -13.29 -8.26
C ARG A 97 22.72 -12.58 -7.77
N LEU A 98 22.59 -11.80 -6.70
CA LEU A 98 23.68 -10.94 -6.21
C LEU A 98 24.53 -11.62 -5.13
N MET A 99 24.02 -12.68 -4.49
CA MET A 99 24.69 -13.36 -3.38
C MET A 99 25.18 -14.74 -3.82
N GLN A 100 26.41 -15.08 -3.39
CA GLN A 100 26.99 -16.41 -3.59
C GLN A 100 26.98 -17.17 -2.26
N GLY A 101 26.55 -18.43 -2.27
CA GLY A 101 26.49 -19.26 -1.07
C GLY A 101 25.22 -19.05 -0.24
N LYS A 102 25.36 -18.95 1.08
CA LYS A 102 24.21 -18.79 1.99
C LYS A 102 23.57 -17.41 1.77
N LEU A 103 22.25 -17.39 1.58
CA LEU A 103 21.49 -16.14 1.49
C LEU A 103 21.55 -15.37 2.81
N ASP A 104 21.72 -14.06 2.72
CA ASP A 104 21.69 -13.10 3.81
C ASP A 104 21.01 -11.80 3.33
N PHE A 105 21.06 -10.73 4.12
CA PHE A 105 20.62 -9.39 3.74
C PHE A 105 21.81 -8.44 3.58
N ALA A 106 21.96 -7.89 2.38
CA ALA A 106 22.77 -6.70 2.15
C ALA A 106 21.99 -5.46 2.59
N THR A 107 22.71 -4.45 3.06
CA THR A 107 22.14 -3.13 3.41
C THR A 107 22.52 -2.13 2.34
N LEU A 108 21.52 -1.55 1.68
CA LEU A 108 21.70 -0.51 0.68
C LEU A 108 21.32 0.84 1.29
N PRO A 109 22.26 1.79 1.47
CA PRO A 109 21.91 3.14 1.92
C PRO A 109 21.04 3.85 0.88
N VAL A 110 20.07 4.62 1.35
CA VAL A 110 19.17 5.42 0.52
C VAL A 110 18.96 6.80 1.15
N ASN A 111 18.68 7.78 0.30
CA ASN A 111 18.19 9.06 0.80
C ASN A 111 16.73 8.88 1.23
N ILE A 112 16.40 9.34 2.43
CA ILE A 112 15.02 9.34 2.91
C ILE A 112 14.25 10.35 2.06
N ALA A 113 13.40 9.84 1.18
CA ALA A 113 12.50 10.62 0.34
C ALA A 113 11.06 10.16 0.61
N ASN A 114 10.43 10.76 1.61
CA ASN A 114 9.02 10.58 1.90
C ASN A 114 8.28 11.93 1.72
N HIS A 115 6.97 11.88 1.44
CA HIS A 115 6.14 13.07 1.21
C HIS A 115 6.76 14.03 0.18
N ASN A 116 7.15 13.51 -0.99
CA ASN A 116 7.85 14.28 -2.02
C ASN A 116 6.89 15.16 -2.84
N VAL A 117 6.08 15.96 -2.14
CA VAL A 117 5.03 16.82 -2.69
C VAL A 117 5.59 17.79 -3.73
N ALA A 118 6.81 18.30 -3.52
CA ALA A 118 7.45 19.19 -4.49
C ALA A 118 7.69 18.48 -5.83
N ALA A 119 8.16 17.23 -5.83
CA ALA A 119 8.32 16.47 -7.06
C ALA A 119 6.98 16.13 -7.72
N GLU A 120 5.96 15.77 -6.93
CA GLU A 120 4.60 15.52 -7.44
C GLU A 120 4.00 16.76 -8.11
N ILE A 121 4.13 17.94 -7.49
CA ILE A 121 3.67 19.22 -8.07
C ILE A 121 4.46 19.56 -9.34
N ASN A 122 5.79 19.39 -9.32
CA ASN A 122 6.62 19.66 -10.49
C ASN A 122 6.25 18.75 -11.67
N ASP A 123 5.98 17.46 -11.43
CA ASP A 123 5.53 16.54 -12.47
C ASP A 123 4.16 16.95 -13.03
N PHE A 124 3.25 17.38 -12.17
CA PHE A 124 1.94 17.89 -12.59
C PHE A 124 2.05 19.15 -13.45
N ILE A 125 2.86 20.14 -13.03
CA ILE A 125 3.14 21.36 -13.81
C ILE A 125 3.74 20.98 -15.16
N ARG A 126 4.74 20.09 -15.18
CA ARG A 126 5.35 19.58 -16.42
C ARG A 126 4.32 18.95 -17.35
N CYS A 127 3.36 18.19 -16.81
CA CYS A 127 2.28 17.61 -17.61
C CYS A 127 1.41 18.69 -18.26
N ILE A 128 1.07 19.75 -17.52
CA ILE A 128 0.31 20.90 -18.05
C ILE A 128 1.09 21.63 -19.15
N GLU A 129 2.34 21.98 -18.89
CA GLU A 129 3.16 22.77 -19.82
C GLU A 129 3.44 22.06 -21.15
N ASN A 130 3.46 20.72 -21.14
CA ASN A 130 3.83 19.91 -22.29
C ASN A 130 2.66 19.10 -22.88
N ASP A 131 1.43 19.33 -22.40
CA ASP A 131 0.23 18.57 -22.80
C ASP A 131 0.43 17.04 -22.72
N LEU A 132 0.95 16.58 -21.58
CA LEU A 132 1.24 15.17 -21.31
C LEU A 132 0.20 14.56 -20.35
N PRO A 133 -0.10 13.26 -20.48
CA PRO A 133 -0.96 12.59 -19.52
C PRO A 133 -0.30 12.51 -18.14
N VAL A 134 -1.09 12.73 -17.09
CA VAL A 134 -0.68 12.51 -15.70
C VAL A 134 -0.68 11.01 -15.41
N ALA A 135 0.43 10.50 -14.86
CA ALA A 135 0.55 9.08 -14.53
C ALA A 135 -0.46 8.66 -13.44
N THR A 136 -0.54 9.43 -12.35
CA THR A 136 -1.48 9.25 -11.25
C THR A 136 -2.82 9.94 -11.54
N ASN A 137 -3.49 9.52 -12.62
CA ASN A 137 -4.75 10.12 -13.05
C ASN A 137 -5.96 9.69 -12.20
N ILE A 138 -7.14 10.17 -12.57
CA ILE A 138 -8.41 9.88 -11.87
C ILE A 138 -8.73 8.37 -11.80
N TYR A 139 -8.37 7.59 -12.82
CA TYR A 139 -8.62 6.15 -12.85
C TYR A 139 -7.74 5.42 -11.83
N GLU A 140 -6.46 5.81 -11.73
CA GLU A 140 -5.55 5.27 -10.71
C GLU A 140 -6.03 5.58 -9.29
N GLY A 141 -6.43 6.83 -9.04
CA GLY A 141 -7.02 7.21 -7.76
C GLY A 141 -8.30 6.43 -7.45
N ALA A 142 -9.19 6.29 -8.43
CA ALA A 142 -10.45 5.57 -8.25
C ALA A 142 -10.23 4.08 -7.96
N ARG A 143 -9.26 3.42 -8.62
CA ARG A 143 -8.92 2.02 -8.37
C ARG A 143 -8.36 1.80 -6.96
N THR A 144 -7.53 2.73 -6.45
CA THR A 144 -7.04 2.67 -5.06
C THR A 144 -8.19 2.80 -4.07
N VAL A 145 -9.11 3.75 -4.32
CA VAL A 145 -10.30 3.92 -3.49
C VAL A 145 -11.20 2.68 -3.54
N ALA A 146 -11.41 2.08 -4.71
CA ALA A 146 -12.23 0.86 -4.85
C ALA A 146 -11.65 -0.31 -4.03
N ALA A 147 -10.34 -0.54 -4.11
CA ALA A 147 -9.67 -1.57 -3.32
C ALA A 147 -9.75 -1.31 -1.81
N ALA A 148 -9.55 -0.06 -1.38
CA ALA A 148 -9.66 0.32 0.03
C ALA A 148 -11.11 0.21 0.55
N MET A 149 -12.10 0.58 -0.26
CA MET A 149 -13.53 0.44 0.08
C MET A 149 -13.93 -1.03 0.21
N ALA A 150 -13.46 -1.90 -0.68
CA ALA A 150 -13.72 -3.34 -0.60
C ALA A 150 -13.13 -3.95 0.68
N ALA A 151 -11.96 -3.49 1.12
CA ALA A 151 -11.38 -3.92 2.39
C ALA A 151 -12.24 -3.49 3.59
N VAL A 152 -12.72 -2.24 3.59
CA VAL A 152 -13.64 -1.75 4.62
C VAL A 152 -14.96 -2.55 4.61
N GLU A 153 -15.49 -2.88 3.44
CA GLU A 153 -16.70 -3.68 3.28
C GLU A 153 -16.49 -5.10 3.86
N SER A 154 -15.39 -5.76 3.49
CA SER A 154 -15.04 -7.08 4.02
C SER A 154 -14.96 -7.09 5.55
N ALA A 155 -14.35 -6.07 6.15
CA ALA A 155 -14.26 -5.93 7.60
C ALA A 155 -15.64 -5.79 8.27
N LYS A 156 -16.57 -5.04 7.65
CA LYS A 156 -17.96 -4.93 8.14
C LYS A 156 -18.73 -6.25 8.04
N LEU A 157 -18.40 -7.07 7.05
CA LEU A 157 -18.97 -8.40 6.83
C LEU A 157 -18.27 -9.50 7.65
N GLY A 158 -17.45 -9.14 8.64
CA GLY A 158 -16.76 -10.11 9.51
C GLY A 158 -15.67 -10.90 8.81
N GLY A 159 -15.03 -10.31 7.78
CA GLY A 159 -13.91 -10.91 7.05
C GLY A 159 -14.29 -11.73 5.83
N GLN A 160 -15.56 -11.73 5.43
CA GLN A 160 -15.97 -12.38 4.19
C GLN A 160 -15.22 -11.79 2.99
N PRO A 161 -14.71 -12.62 2.05
CA PRO A 161 -14.03 -12.12 0.86
C PRO A 161 -14.97 -11.24 0.02
N VAL A 162 -14.47 -10.06 -0.38
CA VAL A 162 -15.16 -9.13 -1.28
C VAL A 162 -14.39 -9.06 -2.59
N THR A 163 -15.11 -9.17 -3.72
CA THR A 163 -14.54 -8.94 -5.05
C THR A 163 -14.40 -7.44 -5.30
N ILE A 164 -13.25 -7.02 -5.81
CA ILE A 164 -12.99 -5.61 -6.09
C ILE A 164 -13.54 -5.30 -7.48
N THR A 165 -14.45 -4.32 -7.57
CA THR A 165 -15.03 -3.89 -8.84
C THR A 165 -13.94 -3.32 -9.74
N PRO A 166 -13.74 -3.87 -10.96
CA PRO A 166 -12.75 -3.33 -11.89
C PRO A 166 -13.14 -1.91 -12.33
N ILE A 167 -12.16 -1.01 -12.37
CA ILE A 167 -12.31 0.32 -12.96
C ILE A 167 -11.50 0.33 -14.26
N PRO A 168 -12.15 0.44 -15.42
CA PRO A 168 -11.50 0.33 -16.72
C PRO A 168 -10.44 1.43 -16.90
N ALA A 169 -9.45 1.14 -17.74
CA ALA A 169 -8.55 2.19 -18.23
C ALA A 169 -9.33 3.14 -19.14
N PRO A 170 -8.89 4.40 -19.30
CA PRO A 170 -9.41 5.28 -20.34
C PRO A 170 -9.29 4.67 -21.74
#